data_AF-A0A2M8PJY8-F1
#
_entry.id   AF-A0A2M8PJY8-F1
#
_cell.length_a   1.000
_cell.length_b   1.000
_cell.length_c   1.000
_cell.angle_alpha   90.00
_cell.angle_beta   90.00
_cell.angle_gamma   90.00
#
_symmetry.space_group_name_H-M   'P 1'
#
loop_
_entity.id
_entity.type
_entity.pdbx_description
1 polymer ?
#
loop_
_entity_poly.entity_id
_entity_poly.type
_entity_poly.pdbx_seq_one_letter_code
_entity_poly.pdbx_strand_id
1 'polypeptide(L)'
;TNALIPMNDIKQLFVGAKHILPLNLKILAEIESRVKTWNAETSKIGDVFVRFAPYLRMYTSYGNKYDTIMEILERVCLEPWFLKYCKAKIEIENMLITPIQRLPRYVLLLKDLLSKTDATNADYNHIKA
;
A
#
# COMPACT_ATOMS: atom_id res chain seq x y z
N THR A 1 -22.71 -23.87 12.67
CA THR A 1 -23.00 -22.47 12.27
C THR A 1 -22.51 -22.29 10.85
N ASN A 2 -23.42 -22.06 9.88
CA ASN A 2 -23.01 -21.73 8.52
C ASN A 2 -22.36 -20.34 8.53
N ALA A 3 -21.13 -20.22 8.04
CA ALA A 3 -20.42 -18.95 7.99
C ALA A 3 -21.09 -18.02 6.98
N LEU A 4 -21.30 -16.74 7.34
CA LEU A 4 -21.91 -15.71 6.47
C LEU A 4 -21.07 -15.44 5.21
N ILE A 5 -19.75 -15.63 5.30
CA ILE A 5 -18.81 -15.57 4.19
C ILE A 5 -17.91 -16.81 4.29
N PRO A 6 -17.71 -17.58 3.21
CA PRO A 6 -16.77 -18.68 3.21
C PRO A 6 -15.35 -18.25 3.61
N MET A 7 -14.67 -19.05 4.43
CA MET A 7 -13.33 -18.71 4.93
C MET A 7 -12.30 -18.51 3.81
N ASN A 8 -12.49 -19.18 2.67
CA ASN A 8 -11.67 -18.98 1.48
C ASN A 8 -11.80 -17.56 0.93
N ASP A 9 -13.00 -17.01 0.92
CA ASP A 9 -13.29 -15.67 0.39
C ASP A 9 -12.71 -14.59 1.31
N ILE A 10 -12.84 -14.78 2.63
CA ILE A 10 -12.17 -13.92 3.62
C ILE A 10 -10.64 -13.94 3.40
N LYS A 11 -10.05 -15.12 3.17
CA LYS A 11 -8.62 -15.23 2.88
C LYS A 11 -8.22 -14.46 1.63
N GLN A 12 -9.04 -14.51 0.58
CA GLN A 12 -8.77 -13.81 -0.68
C GLN A 12 -8.93 -12.29 -0.54
N LEU A 13 -10.04 -11.83 0.05
CA LEU A 13 -10.31 -10.40 0.30
C LEU A 13 -9.15 -9.71 1.05
N PHE A 14 -8.59 -10.39 2.05
CA PHE A 14 -7.55 -9.82 2.93
C PHE A 14 -6.14 -10.34 2.65
N VAL A 15 -5.90 -11.05 1.54
CA VAL A 15 -4.58 -11.62 1.23
C VAL A 15 -3.50 -10.54 1.09
N GLY A 16 -3.87 -9.39 0.50
CA GLY A 16 -2.98 -8.24 0.35
C GLY A 16 -2.55 -7.66 1.69
N ALA A 17 -3.51 -7.46 2.60
CA ALA A 17 -3.27 -6.88 3.90
C ALA A 17 -2.23 -7.68 4.70
N LYS A 18 -2.23 -9.02 4.61
CA LYS A 18 -1.27 -9.87 5.33
C LYS A 18 0.20 -9.61 4.99
N HIS A 19 0.49 -9.16 3.77
CA HIS A 19 1.87 -8.95 3.31
C HIS A 19 2.22 -7.48 3.19
N ILE A 20 1.29 -6.66 2.68
CA ILE A 20 1.48 -5.23 2.43
C ILE A 20 1.51 -4.43 3.72
N LEU A 21 0.71 -4.81 4.73
CA LEU A 21 0.67 -4.08 6.00
C LEU A 21 2.01 -4.17 6.76
N PRO A 22 2.60 -5.36 7.01
CA PRO A 22 3.90 -5.43 7.68
C PRO A 22 5.02 -4.68 6.95
N LEU A 23 5.02 -4.71 5.61
CA LEU A 23 5.99 -3.95 4.82
C LEU A 23 5.82 -2.44 5.04
N ASN A 24 4.59 -1.93 4.93
CA ASN A 24 4.33 -0.50 5.15
C ASN A 24 4.62 -0.06 6.57
N LEU A 25 4.35 -0.89 7.59
CA LEU A 25 4.68 -0.56 8.98
C LEU A 25 6.20 -0.42 9.17
N LYS A 26 7.01 -1.27 8.50
CA LYS A 26 8.47 -1.13 8.51
C LYS A 26 8.92 0.16 7.82
N ILE A 27 8.40 0.45 6.62
CA ILE A 27 8.68 1.71 5.90
C ILE A 27 8.30 2.92 6.76
N LEU A 28 7.12 2.90 7.38
CA LEU A 28 6.63 3.96 8.25
C LEU A 28 7.57 4.19 9.44
N ALA A 29 7.91 3.15 10.19
CA ALA A 29 8.79 3.26 11.34
C ALA A 29 10.15 3.86 10.98
N GLU A 30 10.71 3.47 9.83
CA GLU A 30 11.97 4.02 9.34
C GLU A 30 11.88 5.48 8.90
N ILE A 31 10.79 5.88 8.24
CA ILE A 31 10.57 7.27 7.83
C ILE A 31 10.34 8.14 9.07
N GLU A 32 9.47 7.71 10.00
CA GLU A 32 9.17 8.44 11.24
C GLU A 32 10.43 8.66 12.08
N SER A 33 11.29 7.64 12.21
CA SER A 33 12.55 7.76 12.95
C SER A 33 13.47 8.84 12.37
N ARG A 34 13.54 8.95 11.04
CA ARG A 34 14.36 9.96 10.36
C ARG A 34 13.75 11.35 10.44
N VAL A 35 12.45 11.47 10.24
CA VAL A 35 11.74 12.76 10.33
C VAL A 35 11.85 13.35 11.75
N LYS A 36 11.81 12.51 12.79
CA LYS A 36 11.95 12.97 14.19
C LYS A 36 13.30 13.63 14.50
N THR A 37 14.36 13.26 13.78
CA THR A 37 15.74 13.74 14.02
C THR A 37 16.34 14.36 12.76
N TRP A 38 15.48 14.98 11.94
CA TRP A 38 15.83 15.44 10.61
C TRP A 38 16.98 16.45 10.61
N ASN A 39 17.96 16.19 9.76
CA ASN A 39 19.08 17.08 9.47
C ASN A 39 19.19 17.26 7.95
N ALA A 40 19.13 18.52 7.49
CA ALA A 40 19.04 18.86 6.07
C ALA A 40 20.27 18.42 5.24
N GLU A 41 21.43 18.25 5.88
CA GLU A 41 22.68 17.90 5.20
C GLU A 41 22.92 16.39 5.13
N THR A 42 22.43 15.64 6.13
CA THR A 42 22.80 14.23 6.33
C THR A 42 21.64 13.24 6.26
N SER A 43 20.39 13.69 6.45
CA SER A 43 19.22 12.81 6.43
C SER A 43 18.86 12.39 5.01
N LYS A 44 18.38 11.15 4.88
CA LYS A 44 18.09 10.48 3.60
C LYS A 44 16.78 9.71 3.71
N ILE A 45 15.89 9.81 2.74
CA ILE A 45 14.68 9.00 2.65
C ILE A 45 14.74 8.05 1.46
N GLY A 46 15.46 8.41 0.38
CA GLY A 46 15.58 7.58 -0.81
C GLY A 46 16.12 6.17 -0.50
N ASP A 47 17.07 6.07 0.44
CA ASP A 47 17.69 4.79 0.81
C ASP A 47 16.69 3.78 1.40
N VAL A 48 15.62 4.28 2.05
CA VAL A 48 14.48 3.46 2.49
C VAL A 48 13.86 2.76 1.30
N PHE A 49 13.48 3.54 0.28
CA PHE A 49 12.78 3.02 -0.88
C PHE A 49 13.65 2.08 -1.69
N VAL A 50 14.95 2.36 -1.84
CA VAL A 50 15.92 1.45 -2.47
C VAL A 50 15.98 0.12 -1.71
N ARG A 51 16.09 0.14 -0.38
CA ARG A 51 16.11 -1.07 0.45
C ARG A 51 14.80 -1.87 0.34
N PHE A 52 13.66 -1.21 0.25
CA PHE A 52 12.36 -1.87 0.17
C PHE A 52 11.90 -2.22 -1.25
N ALA A 53 12.54 -1.68 -2.29
CA ALA A 53 12.17 -1.90 -3.70
C ALA A 53 12.00 -3.39 -4.08
N PRO A 54 12.89 -4.33 -3.69
CA PRO A 54 12.72 -5.75 -4.01
C PRO A 54 11.43 -6.35 -3.44
N TYR A 55 10.91 -5.78 -2.35
CA TYR A 55 9.69 -6.23 -1.69
C TYR A 55 8.43 -5.59 -2.29
N LEU A 56 8.53 -4.44 -2.97
CA LEU A 56 7.39 -3.75 -3.58
C LEU A 56 6.68 -4.59 -4.66
N ARG A 57 7.31 -5.64 -5.20
CA ARG A 57 6.67 -6.62 -6.09
C ARG A 57 5.39 -7.26 -5.51
N MET A 58 5.24 -7.27 -4.18
CA MET A 58 4.01 -7.77 -3.54
C MET A 58 2.77 -6.91 -3.86
N TYR A 59 2.95 -5.63 -4.21
CA TYR A 59 1.87 -4.76 -4.68
C TYR A 59 1.37 -5.19 -6.06
N THR A 60 2.27 -5.61 -6.95
CA THR A 60 1.91 -6.21 -8.23
C THR A 60 1.13 -7.51 -8.01
N SER A 61 1.60 -8.38 -7.12
CA SER A 61 0.88 -9.61 -6.77
C SER A 61 -0.52 -9.36 -6.18
N TYR A 62 -0.72 -8.22 -5.50
CA TYR A 62 -2.04 -7.79 -5.04
C TYR A 62 -2.89 -7.28 -6.19
N GLY A 63 -2.34 -6.41 -7.04
CA GLY A 63 -3.03 -5.88 -8.23
C GLY A 63 -3.55 -7.00 -9.14
N ASN A 64 -2.74 -8.04 -9.37
CA ASN A 64 -3.13 -9.21 -10.17
C ASN A 64 -4.32 -10.01 -9.59
N LYS A 65 -4.65 -9.84 -8.30
CA LYS A 65 -5.77 -10.50 -7.62
C LYS A 65 -6.95 -9.56 -7.37
N TYR A 66 -6.81 -8.29 -7.72
CA TYR A 66 -7.78 -7.27 -7.36
C TYR A 66 -9.14 -7.51 -8.00
N ASP A 67 -9.17 -7.91 -9.27
CA ASP A 67 -10.42 -8.23 -9.96
C ASP A 67 -11.17 -9.36 -9.25
N THR A 68 -10.48 -10.44 -8.87
CA THR A 68 -11.05 -11.53 -8.06
C THR A 68 -11.53 -11.05 -6.69
N ILE A 69 -10.81 -10.14 -6.04
CA ILE A 69 -11.22 -9.53 -4.76
C ILE A 69 -12.53 -8.74 -4.95
N MET A 70 -12.66 -7.99 -6.05
CA MET A 70 -13.85 -7.22 -6.38
C MET A 70 -15.04 -8.11 -6.70
N GLU A 71 -14.86 -9.18 -7.48
CA GLU A 71 -15.92 -10.17 -7.75
C GLU A 71 -16.46 -10.80 -6.46
N ILE A 72 -15.55 -11.15 -5.52
CA ILE A 72 -15.95 -11.69 -4.22
C ILE A 72 -16.75 -10.65 -3.44
N LEU A 73 -16.29 -9.40 -3.40
CA LEU A 73 -16.96 -8.33 -2.69
C LEU A 73 -18.34 -8.05 -3.27
N GLU A 74 -18.47 -7.97 -4.60
CA GLU A 74 -19.75 -7.78 -5.27
C GLU A 74 -20.75 -8.87 -4.90
N ARG A 75 -20.33 -10.14 -4.97
CA ARG A 75 -21.18 -11.27 -4.55
C ARG A 75 -21.59 -11.16 -3.08
N VAL A 76 -20.65 -10.88 -2.17
CA VAL A 76 -20.96 -10.70 -0.74
C VAL A 76 -21.93 -9.54 -0.51
N CYS A 77 -21.81 -8.46 -1.29
CA CYS A 77 -22.69 -7.31 -1.20
C CYS A 77 -24.11 -7.56 -1.70
N LEU A 78 -24.33 -8.60 -2.50
CA LEU A 78 -25.66 -9.02 -2.95
C LEU A 78 -26.39 -9.88 -1.90
N GLU A 79 -25.69 -10.35 -0.87
CA GLU A 79 -26.30 -11.17 0.18
C GLU A 79 -27.31 -10.37 1.03
N PRO A 80 -28.51 -10.90 1.34
CA PRO A 80 -29.55 -10.17 2.07
C PRO A 80 -29.11 -9.60 3.42
N TRP A 81 -28.20 -10.29 4.11
CA TRP A 81 -27.67 -9.86 5.40
C TRP A 81 -26.72 -8.65 5.26
N PHE A 82 -26.08 -8.49 4.10
CA PHE A 82 -25.14 -7.41 3.80
C PHE A 82 -25.83 -6.16 3.25
N LEU A 83 -27.00 -6.28 2.63
CA LEU A 83 -27.73 -5.17 1.97
C LEU A 83 -27.97 -3.95 2.87
N LYS A 84 -28.09 -4.13 4.20
CA LYS A 84 -28.23 -3.01 5.14
C LYS A 84 -26.94 -2.20 5.35
N TYR A 85 -25.82 -2.64 4.79
CA TYR A 85 -24.49 -2.04 4.92
C TYR A 85 -23.98 -1.43 3.61
N CYS A 86 -24.86 -0.89 2.75
CA CYS A 86 -24.47 -0.26 1.47
C CYS A 86 -23.34 0.79 1.61
N LYS A 87 -23.31 1.56 2.69
CA LYS A 87 -22.20 2.50 2.96
C LYS A 87 -20.86 1.78 3.17
N ALA A 88 -20.88 0.63 3.85
CA ALA A 88 -19.69 -0.18 4.07
C ALA A 88 -19.13 -0.76 2.76
N LYS A 89 -19.96 -1.02 1.74
CA LYS A 89 -19.48 -1.44 0.41
C LYS A 89 -18.49 -0.41 -0.15
N ILE A 90 -18.92 0.84 -0.26
CA ILE A 90 -18.11 1.93 -0.82
C ILE A 90 -16.83 2.13 0.00
N GLU A 91 -16.93 2.09 1.33
CA GLU A 91 -15.76 2.20 2.22
C GLU A 91 -14.77 1.04 2.01
N ILE A 92 -15.26 -0.20 1.91
CA ILE A 92 -14.42 -1.38 1.69
C ILE A 92 -13.74 -1.31 0.31
N GLU A 93 -14.46 -0.94 -0.75
CA GLU A 93 -13.90 -0.74 -2.09
C GLU A 93 -12.80 0.33 -2.07
N ASN A 94 -13.07 1.47 -1.43
CA ASN A 94 -12.11 2.55 -1.27
C ASN A 94 -10.87 2.12 -0.48
N MET A 95 -11.02 1.21 0.50
CA MET A 95 -9.89 0.65 1.24
C MET A 95 -9.09 -0.36 0.40
N LEU A 96 -9.77 -1.23 -0.35
CA LEU A 96 -9.15 -2.28 -1.17
C LEU A 96 -8.40 -1.72 -2.38
N ILE A 97 -8.82 -0.58 -2.95
CA ILE A 97 -8.08 0.05 -4.05
C ILE A 97 -6.77 0.73 -3.58
N THR A 98 -6.63 1.02 -2.27
CA THR A 98 -5.49 1.78 -1.75
C THR A 98 -4.11 1.20 -2.09
N PRO A 99 -3.84 -0.12 -2.03
CA PRO A 99 -2.52 -0.64 -2.32
C PRO A 99 -2.14 -0.45 -3.80
N ILE A 100 -3.11 -0.57 -4.71
CA ILE A 100 -2.90 -0.32 -6.15
C ILE A 100 -2.52 1.14 -6.38
N GLN A 101 -3.22 2.07 -5.73
CA GLN A 101 -2.95 3.51 -5.86
C GLN A 101 -1.66 3.95 -5.14
N ARG A 102 -1.22 3.19 -4.13
CA ARG A 102 -0.09 3.58 -3.27
C ARG A 102 1.23 3.60 -4.04
N LEU A 103 1.48 2.60 -4.88
CA LEU A 103 2.75 2.48 -5.60
C LEU A 103 2.95 3.60 -6.64
N PRO A 104 1.96 3.93 -7.50
CA PRO A 104 2.02 5.12 -8.35
C PRO A 104 2.24 6.41 -7.54
N ARG A 105 1.60 6.53 -6.37
CA ARG A 105 1.79 7.71 -5.51
C ARG A 105 3.23 7.84 -5.01
N TYR A 106 3.89 6.74 -4.62
CA TYR A 106 5.31 6.78 -4.25
C TYR A 106 6.19 7.25 -5.42
N VAL A 107 5.92 6.78 -6.65
CA VAL A 107 6.66 7.24 -7.83
C VAL A 107 6.50 8.75 -8.04
N LEU A 108 5.29 9.28 -7.90
CA LEU A 108 5.04 10.72 -8.04
C LEU A 108 5.74 11.52 -6.93
N LEU A 109 5.67 11.06 -5.68
CA LEU A 109 6.31 11.72 -4.54
C LEU A 109 7.85 11.70 -4.67
N LEU A 110 8.45 10.59 -5.08
CA LEU A 110 9.90 10.49 -5.28
C LEU A 110 10.38 11.35 -6.45
N LYS A 111 9.62 11.42 -7.56
CA LYS A 111 9.92 12.34 -8.66
C LYS A 111 9.84 13.80 -8.23
N ASP A 112 8.82 14.15 -7.46
CA ASP A 112 8.65 15.51 -6.93
C ASP A 112 9.70 15.88 -5.87
N LEU A 113 10.18 14.90 -5.11
CA LEU A 113 11.30 15.07 -4.19
C LEU A 113 12.62 15.27 -4.96
N LEU A 114 12.85 14.48 -6.01
CA LEU A 114 14.05 14.57 -6.85
C LEU A 114 14.16 15.94 -7.52
N SER A 115 13.05 16.50 -8.01
CA SER A 115 13.05 17.83 -8.64
C SER A 115 13.40 18.97 -7.68
N LYS A 116 13.29 18.73 -6.36
CA LYS A 116 13.63 19.68 -5.29
C LYS A 116 14.94 19.31 -4.57
N THR A 117 15.65 18.30 -5.04
CA THR A 117 16.90 17.82 -4.41
C THR A 117 18.08 18.16 -5.32
N ASP A 118 19.06 18.91 -4.80
CA ASP A 118 20.27 19.25 -5.55
C ASP A 118 21.09 17.98 -5.88
N ALA A 119 21.76 17.95 -7.04
CA ALA A 119 22.58 16.81 -7.47
C ALA A 119 23.74 16.49 -6.52
N THR A 120 24.19 17.47 -5.73
CA THR A 120 25.22 17.31 -4.70
C THR A 120 24.69 16.76 -3.38
N ASN A 121 23.36 16.72 -3.20
CA ASN A 121 22.76 16.21 -1.98
C ASN A 121 23.02 14.70 -1.83
N ALA A 122 23.33 14.27 -0.60
CA ALA A 122 23.70 12.89 -0.29
C ALA A 122 22.57 11.86 -0.50
N ASP A 123 21.32 12.28 -0.69
CA ASP A 123 20.16 11.44 -1.00
C ASP A 123 19.77 11.42 -2.48
N TYR A 124 20.31 12.34 -3.31
CA TYR A 124 19.92 12.50 -4.70
C TYR A 124 19.96 11.19 -5.49
N ASN A 125 21.06 10.43 -5.36
CA ASN A 125 21.24 9.17 -6.07
C ASN A 125 20.29 8.07 -5.58
N HIS A 126 19.90 8.07 -4.30
CA HIS A 126 18.93 7.08 -3.81
C HIS A 126 17.50 7.39 -4.25
N ILE A 127 17.14 8.67 -4.36
CA ILE A 127 15.81 9.08 -4.83
C ILE A 127 15.67 8.80 -6.35
N LYS A 128 16.77 8.94 -7.10
CA LYS A 128 16.82 8.71 -8.55
C LYS A 128 16.81 7.23 -8.97
N ALA A 129 17.29 6.34 -8.10
CA ALA A 129 17.47 4.91 -8.35
C ALA A 129 16.16 4.18 -8.67
#